data_AF-A0A9P6QRV0-F1
#
_entry.id   AF-A0A9P6QRV0-F1
#
_cell.length_a   1.000
_cell.length_b   1.000
_cell.length_c   1.000
_cell.angle_alpha   90.00
_cell.angle_beta   90.00
_cell.angle_gamma   90.00
#
_symmetry.space_group_name_H-M   'P 1'
#
loop_
_entity.id
_entity.type
_entity.pdbx_description
1 polymer ?
#
loop_
_entity_poly.entity_id
_entity_poly.type
_entity_poly.pdbx_seq_one_letter_code
_entity_poly.pdbx_strand_id
1 'polypeptide(L)'
;MAHAQLTQAQYKLATRVEIQYRDRIKVIKEKGDTLIKEIPAYVTQADAAHFGVNVGFVRHYNAAFTRESAGPAAQSDREPASISLTEIAKIHAHNASACLQWREQALGFREFYKQLQQAQ
;
A
#
# COMPACT_ATOMS: atom_id res chain seq x y z
N MET A 1 14.52 -39.22 14.07
CA MET A 1 13.84 -38.40 15.11
C MET A 1 14.24 -36.93 15.06
N ALA A 2 15.53 -36.59 15.01
CA ALA A 2 16.01 -35.19 14.96
C ALA A 2 15.45 -34.35 13.78
N HIS A 3 15.40 -34.92 12.57
CA HIS A 3 14.84 -34.23 11.39
C HIS A 3 13.36 -33.86 11.57
N ALA A 4 12.53 -34.78 12.09
CA ALA A 4 11.12 -34.53 12.32
C ALA A 4 10.89 -33.44 13.38
N GLN A 5 11.72 -33.40 14.43
CA GLN A 5 11.69 -32.36 15.46
C GLN A 5 12.08 -30.99 14.89
N LEU A 6 13.12 -30.93 14.04
CA LEU A 6 13.53 -29.70 13.35
C LEU A 6 12.43 -29.16 12.43
N THR A 7 11.83 -30.03 11.59
CA THR A 7 10.72 -29.64 10.72
C THR A 7 9.52 -29.13 11.53
N GLN A 8 9.19 -29.77 12.64
CA GLN A 8 8.10 -29.33 13.51
C GLN A 8 8.39 -27.97 14.16
N ALA A 9 9.63 -27.72 14.58
CA ALA A 9 10.04 -26.43 15.13
C ALA A 9 9.96 -25.31 14.09
N GLN A 10 10.43 -25.56 12.87
CA GLN A 10 10.34 -24.63 11.75
C GLN A 10 8.90 -24.29 11.38
N TYR A 11 8.01 -25.30 11.36
CA TYR A 11 6.58 -25.09 11.08
C TYR A 11 5.93 -24.21 12.16
N LYS A 12 6.13 -24.53 13.45
CA LYS A 12 5.60 -23.72 14.56
C LYS A 12 6.10 -22.27 14.50
N LEU A 13 7.36 -22.08 14.15
CA LEU A 13 7.96 -20.77 13.97
C LEU A 13 7.30 -20.00 12.81
N ALA A 14 7.15 -20.63 11.65
CA ALA A 14 6.51 -20.02 10.48
C ALA A 14 5.06 -19.60 10.78
N THR A 15 4.27 -20.49 11.38
CA THR A 15 2.88 -20.20 11.77
C THR A 15 2.80 -19.03 12.75
N ARG A 16 3.66 -19.00 13.77
CA ARG A 16 3.68 -17.90 14.74
C ARG A 16 3.97 -16.55 14.08
N VAL A 17 4.99 -16.50 13.21
CA VAL A 17 5.35 -15.26 12.51
C VAL A 17 4.25 -14.83 11.55
N GLU A 18 3.61 -15.78 10.86
CA GLU A 18 2.48 -15.50 9.98
C GLU A 18 1.32 -14.84 10.72
N ILE A 19 0.88 -15.43 11.84
CA ILE A 19 -0.19 -14.86 12.66
C ILE A 19 0.15 -13.42 13.04
N GLN A 20 1.38 -13.18 13.52
CA GLN A 20 1.81 -11.86 13.99
C GLN A 20 1.77 -10.79 12.89
N TYR A 21 2.32 -11.02 11.70
CA TYR A 21 2.28 -10.00 10.66
C TYR A 21 0.88 -9.82 10.07
N ARG A 22 0.06 -10.89 10.01
CA ARG A 22 -1.33 -10.81 9.53
C ARG A 22 -2.22 -10.00 10.45
N ASP A 23 -2.05 -10.14 11.76
CA ASP A 23 -2.77 -9.33 12.75
C ASP A 23 -2.44 -7.84 12.56
N ARG A 24 -1.17 -7.50 12.34
CA ARG A 24 -0.75 -6.12 12.05
C ARG A 24 -1.32 -5.59 10.73
N ILE A 25 -1.30 -6.41 9.67
CA ILE A 25 -1.91 -6.08 8.37
C ILE A 25 -3.40 -5.77 8.54
N LYS A 26 -4.13 -6.56 9.33
CA LYS A 26 -5.55 -6.32 9.60
C LYS A 26 -5.78 -4.95 10.23
N VAL A 27 -4.99 -4.59 11.24
CA VAL A 27 -5.07 -3.26 11.88
C VAL A 27 -4.74 -2.13 10.89
N ILE A 28 -3.72 -2.29 10.04
CA ILE A 28 -3.37 -1.30 9.01
C ILE A 28 -4.50 -1.13 8.00
N LYS A 29 -5.11 -2.23 7.56
CA LYS A 29 -6.25 -2.20 6.65
C LYS A 29 -7.43 -1.47 7.28
N GLU A 30 -7.82 -1.82 8.51
CA GLU A 30 -8.93 -1.18 9.22
C GLU A 30 -8.71 0.32 9.38
N LYS A 31 -7.50 0.75 9.75
CA LYS A 31 -7.15 2.17 9.83
C LYS A 31 -7.19 2.87 8.47
N GLY A 32 -6.68 2.21 7.42
CA GLY A 32 -6.74 2.72 6.05
C GLY A 32 -8.18 2.90 5.56
N ASP A 33 -9.05 1.91 5.82
CA ASP A 33 -10.47 1.97 5.49
C ASP A 33 -11.18 3.13 6.24
N THR A 34 -10.80 3.39 7.49
CA THR A 34 -11.29 4.55 8.25
C THR A 34 -10.86 5.87 7.61
N LEU A 35 -9.58 6.04 7.30
CA LEU A 35 -9.07 7.25 6.66
C LEU A 35 -9.77 7.52 5.31
N ILE A 36 -10.05 6.47 4.53
CA ILE A 36 -10.80 6.60 3.28
C ILE A 36 -12.23 7.12 3.51
N LYS A 37 -12.90 6.67 4.57
CA LYS A 37 -14.26 7.13 4.93
C LYS A 37 -14.27 8.58 5.40
N GLU A 38 -13.18 9.05 6.00
CA GLU A 38 -13.04 10.42 6.52
C GLU A 38 -12.75 11.45 5.41
N ILE A 39 -12.35 11.02 4.21
CA ILE A 39 -12.01 11.92 3.09
C ILE A 39 -13.02 13.05 2.86
N PRO A 40 -14.35 12.84 2.85
CA PRO A 40 -15.31 13.91 2.63
C PRO A 40 -15.29 15.04 3.67
N ALA A 41 -14.75 14.78 4.87
CA ALA A 41 -14.56 15.82 5.90
C ALA A 41 -13.37 16.74 5.60
N TYR A 42 -12.41 16.29 4.78
CA TYR A 42 -11.19 17.03 4.42
C TYR A 42 -11.20 17.54 2.98
N VAL A 43 -11.89 16.83 2.08
CA VAL A 43 -12.09 17.19 0.67
C VAL A 43 -13.58 17.21 0.44
N THR A 44 -14.19 18.38 0.65
CA THR A 44 -15.62 18.55 0.50
C THR A 44 -16.04 18.49 -0.96
N GLN A 45 -17.34 18.36 -1.23
CA GLN A 45 -17.87 18.43 -2.59
C GLN A 45 -17.57 19.79 -3.26
N ALA A 46 -17.58 20.88 -2.47
CA ALA A 46 -17.22 22.21 -2.98
C ALA A 46 -15.75 22.27 -3.38
N ASP A 47 -14.85 21.70 -2.58
CA ASP A 47 -13.42 21.61 -2.92
C ASP A 47 -13.22 20.79 -4.20
N ALA A 48 -13.88 19.64 -4.32
CA ALA A 48 -13.77 18.77 -5.49
C ALA A 48 -14.34 19.40 -6.78
N ALA A 49 -15.27 20.35 -6.66
CA ALA A 49 -15.80 21.11 -7.79
C ALA A 49 -14.92 22.32 -8.14
N HIS A 50 -14.24 22.91 -7.16
CA HIS A 50 -13.43 24.10 -7.34
C HIS A 50 -11.99 23.79 -7.80
N PHE A 51 -11.40 22.73 -7.25
CA PHE A 51 -10.03 22.35 -7.51
C PHE A 51 -9.97 21.10 -8.38
N GLY A 52 -9.02 21.08 -9.31
CA GLY A 52 -8.77 19.95 -10.20
C GLY A 52 -7.28 19.76 -10.47
N VAL A 53 -6.95 18.61 -11.06
CA VAL A 53 -5.62 18.33 -11.59
C VAL A 53 -5.64 18.36 -13.11
N ASN A 54 -4.49 18.55 -13.73
CA ASN A 54 -4.32 18.57 -15.17
C ASN A 54 -4.03 17.16 -15.73
N VAL A 55 -4.26 16.96 -17.03
CA VAL A 55 -3.98 15.69 -17.74
C VAL A 55 -2.54 15.21 -17.51
N GLY A 56 -1.57 16.13 -17.48
CA GLY A 56 -0.17 15.80 -17.24
C GLY A 56 0.10 15.20 -15.85
N PHE A 57 -0.61 15.66 -14.81
CA PHE A 57 -0.53 15.05 -13.48
C PHE A 57 -0.94 13.59 -13.54
N VAL A 58 -2.08 13.29 -14.17
CA VAL A 58 -2.60 11.91 -14.28
C VAL A 58 -1.66 11.04 -15.09
N ARG A 59 -1.15 11.53 -16.24
CA ARG A 59 -0.22 10.79 -17.09
C ARG A 59 1.06 10.43 -16.33
N HIS A 60 1.68 11.40 -15.65
CA HIS A 60 2.90 11.16 -14.88
C HIS A 60 2.64 10.28 -13.65
N TYR A 61 1.53 10.47 -12.95
CA TYR A 61 1.13 9.65 -11.81
C TYR A 61 0.99 8.17 -12.20
N ASN A 62 0.30 7.89 -13.31
CA ASN A 62 0.11 6.51 -13.77
C ASN A 62 1.42 5.86 -14.23
N ALA A 63 2.32 6.62 -14.85
CA ALA A 63 3.64 6.15 -15.25
C ALA A 63 4.46 5.59 -14.07
N ALA A 64 4.28 6.14 -12.87
CA ALA A 64 4.92 5.61 -11.66
C ALA A 64 4.50 4.17 -11.32
N PHE A 65 3.28 3.75 -11.72
CA PHE A 65 2.77 2.40 -11.49
C PHE A 65 3.14 1.42 -12.61
N THR A 66 3.34 1.90 -13.84
CA THR A 66 3.78 1.05 -14.96
C THR A 66 5.30 0.89 -15.01
N ARG A 67 6.06 1.77 -14.35
CA ARG A 67 7.52 1.89 -14.45
C ARG A 67 8.00 2.26 -15.85
N GLU A 68 7.10 2.80 -16.67
CA GLU A 68 7.40 3.30 -18.00
C GLU A 68 7.49 4.83 -17.96
N SER A 69 8.19 5.42 -18.93
CA SER A 69 8.20 6.87 -19.05
C SER A 69 6.82 7.38 -19.46
N ALA A 70 6.36 8.47 -18.84
CA ALA A 70 5.18 9.18 -19.30
C ALA A 70 5.36 9.75 -20.72
N GLY A 71 6.61 9.88 -21.21
CA GLY A 71 6.97 10.60 -22.42
C GLY A 71 7.25 12.09 -22.16
N PRO A 72 7.65 12.85 -23.19
CA PRO A 72 7.88 14.28 -23.05
C PRO A 72 6.58 15.02 -22.65
N ALA A 73 6.72 16.15 -21.96
CA ALA A 73 5.59 17.04 -21.66
C ALA A 73 4.97 17.57 -22.97
N ALA A 74 3.65 17.69 -23.00
CA ALA A 74 2.89 18.16 -24.15
C ALA A 74 1.94 19.30 -23.76
N GLN A 75 1.53 20.14 -24.71
CA GLN A 75 0.59 21.22 -24.42
C GLN A 75 -0.76 20.70 -23.89
N SER A 76 -1.20 19.55 -24.39
CA SER A 76 -2.40 18.84 -23.90
C SER A 76 -2.34 18.44 -22.43
N ASP A 77 -1.14 18.37 -21.83
CA ASP A 77 -1.02 18.10 -20.40
C ASP A 77 -1.63 19.21 -19.54
N ARG A 78 -1.85 20.43 -20.09
CA ARG A 78 -2.43 21.57 -19.36
C ARG A 78 -3.96 21.51 -19.26
N GLU A 79 -4.61 20.64 -20.02
CA GLU A 79 -6.06 20.48 -19.99
C GLU A 79 -6.53 19.89 -18.65
N PRO A 80 -7.76 20.21 -18.20
CA PRO A 80 -8.33 19.63 -16.99
C PRO A 80 -8.50 18.11 -17.14
N ALA A 81 -8.12 17.36 -16.11
CA ALA A 81 -8.40 15.92 -16.06
C ALA A 81 -9.80 15.66 -15.47
N SER A 82 -10.44 14.58 -15.90
CA SER A 82 -11.76 14.17 -15.39
C SER A 82 -11.73 13.50 -14.01
N ILE A 83 -10.55 13.39 -13.38
CA ILE A 83 -10.38 12.75 -12.07
C ILE A 83 -10.57 13.78 -10.97
N SER A 84 -11.49 13.50 -10.04
CA SER A 84 -11.75 14.40 -8.90
C SER A 84 -10.66 14.33 -7.83
N LEU A 85 -10.49 15.41 -7.05
CA LEU A 85 -9.60 15.39 -5.87
C LEU A 85 -10.01 14.32 -4.85
N THR A 86 -11.31 14.07 -4.67
CA THR A 86 -11.81 13.02 -3.79
C THR A 86 -11.33 11.64 -4.23
N GLU A 87 -11.30 11.37 -5.54
CA GLU A 87 -10.80 10.11 -6.09
C GLU A 87 -9.29 9.97 -5.88
N ILE A 88 -8.51 11.04 -6.12
CA ILE A 88 -7.06 11.06 -5.88
C ILE A 88 -6.76 10.78 -4.40
N ALA A 89 -7.49 11.41 -3.48
CA ALA A 89 -7.33 11.17 -2.06
C ALA A 89 -7.64 9.71 -1.67
N LYS A 90 -8.69 9.11 -2.26
CA LYS A 90 -9.04 7.69 -2.03
C LYS A 90 -7.94 6.76 -2.51
N ILE A 91 -7.46 6.96 -3.74
CA ILE A 91 -6.40 6.15 -4.33
C ILE A 91 -5.11 6.29 -3.51
N HIS A 92 -4.75 7.52 -3.11
CA HIS A 92 -3.57 7.74 -2.28
C HIS A 92 -3.66 7.01 -0.93
N ALA A 93 -4.77 7.16 -0.20
CA ALA A 93 -4.98 6.49 1.08
C ALA A 93 -4.97 4.96 0.94
N HIS A 94 -5.60 4.43 -0.11
CA HIS A 94 -5.58 3.01 -0.43
C HIS A 94 -4.16 2.50 -0.69
N ASN A 95 -3.40 3.19 -1.55
CA ASN A 95 -2.03 2.82 -1.90
C ASN A 95 -1.09 2.91 -0.69
N ALA A 96 -1.24 3.94 0.14
CA ALA A 96 -0.49 4.05 1.39
C ALA A 96 -0.78 2.87 2.33
N SER A 97 -2.05 2.48 2.49
CA SER A 97 -2.42 1.30 3.28
C SER A 97 -1.80 0.02 2.71
N ALA A 98 -1.88 -0.21 1.40
CA ALA A 98 -1.29 -1.38 0.74
C ALA A 98 0.23 -1.44 0.95
N CYS A 99 0.94 -0.33 0.77
CA CYS A 99 2.39 -0.23 1.02
C CYS A 99 2.75 -0.61 2.47
N LEU A 100 1.98 -0.13 3.45
CA LEU A 100 2.21 -0.45 4.85
C LEU A 100 1.94 -1.93 5.15
N GLN A 101 0.92 -2.53 4.52
CA GLN A 101 0.64 -3.96 4.67
C GLN A 101 1.78 -4.83 4.11
N TRP A 102 2.28 -4.50 2.91
CA TRP A 102 3.45 -5.16 2.33
C TRP A 102 4.70 -4.99 3.20
N ARG A 103 4.87 -3.82 3.82
CA ARG A 103 5.97 -3.59 4.77
C ARG A 103 5.90 -4.55 5.95
N GLU A 104 4.74 -4.69 6.60
CA GLU A 104 4.61 -5.61 7.75
C GLU A 104 4.83 -7.07 7.35
N GLN A 105 4.37 -7.49 6.17
CA GLN A 105 4.67 -8.83 5.65
C GLN A 105 6.18 -9.03 5.45
N ALA A 106 6.87 -8.09 4.81
CA ALA A 106 8.31 -8.15 4.59
C ALA A 106 9.10 -8.16 5.91
N LEU A 107 8.65 -7.39 6.90
CA LEU A 107 9.23 -7.40 8.26
C LEU A 107 9.04 -8.76 8.93
N GLY A 108 7.86 -9.38 8.80
CA GLY A 108 7.58 -10.73 9.27
C GLY A 108 8.51 -11.76 8.64
N PHE A 109 8.65 -11.75 7.31
CA PHE A 109 9.57 -12.67 6.62
C PHE A 109 11.03 -12.46 7.02
N ARG A 110 11.47 -11.21 7.21
CA ARG A 110 12.82 -10.92 7.71
C ARG A 110 13.04 -11.49 9.12
N GLU A 111 12.04 -11.38 9.99
CA GLU A 111 12.10 -11.93 11.34
C GLU A 111 12.15 -13.46 11.34
N PHE A 112 11.29 -14.08 10.52
CA PHE A 112 11.32 -15.53 10.31
C PHE A 112 12.70 -16.01 9.87
N TYR A 113 13.29 -15.36 8.85
CA TYR A 113 14.61 -15.72 8.34
C TYR A 113 15.72 -15.60 9.39
N LYS A 114 15.71 -14.52 10.18
CA LYS A 114 16.69 -14.34 11.28
C LYS A 114 16.58 -15.44 12.33
N GLN A 115 15.36 -15.82 12.72
CA GLN A 115 15.14 -16.88 13.69
C GLN A 115 15.52 -18.26 13.15
N LEU A 116 15.34 -18.51 11.85
CA LEU A 116 15.85 -19.73 11.21
C LEU A 116 17.38 -19.81 11.28
N GLN A 117 18.08 -18.72 11.01
CA GLN A 117 19.56 -18.69 11.08
C GLN A 117 20.10 -18.93 12.49
N GLN A 118 19.37 -18.50 13.53
CA GLN A 118 19.75 -18.72 14.93
C GLN A 118 19.44 -20.14 15.43
N ALA A 119 18.57 -20.86 14.72
CA ALA A 119 18.17 -22.22 15.06
C ALA A 119 18.97 -23.31 14.31
N GLN A 120 19.91 -22.90 13.45
CA GLN A 120 20.94 -23.74 12.84
C GLN A 120 22.17 -23.81 13.73
#